data_AF-A0A258HZA3-F1
#
_entry.id   AF-A0A258HZA3-F1
#
_cell.length_a   1.000
_cell.length_b   1.000
_cell.length_c   1.000
_cell.angle_alpha   90.00
_cell.angle_beta   90.00
_cell.angle_gamma   90.00
#
_symmetry.space_group_name_H-M   'P 1'
#
loop_
_entity.id
_entity.type
_entity.pdbx_description
1 polymer ?
#
loop_
_entity_poly.entity_id
_entity_poly.type
_entity_poly.pdbx_seq_one_letter_code
_entity_poly.pdbx_strand_id
1 'polypeptide(L)'
;MALALCLAAPAWAQTGNGVGTQFELAFWQSVTGSDDPTMYEAYLQQYPAGTFSALAKAKVANLRKSAPPVLAAPAATAPAASAAAIPPAPLVEAPVVVTRGQSLPVPVMAAAPVVAAVPAPSAIVSRVATDAARMPKEELPAMDDTALLEELAKSQEVGGATLQVAATQGFALPARPVMNDVPDLTLPTAFCSAEQRNDFHETRYKPVMEIAQANNAAAVAHMQRLQQVYDSLQLARDPTPMNVIAHEASAFQQVAAQAYNRQLAMVQQFQAIMAVPVTPCQIAAAQ
;
A
#
# COMPACT_ATOMS: atom_id res chain seq x y z
N MET A 1 5.05 33.03 -43.84
CA MET A 1 4.09 32.32 -42.97
C MET A 1 4.85 31.17 -42.33
N ALA A 2 5.45 31.40 -41.15
CA ALA A 2 6.21 30.38 -40.44
C ALA A 2 5.38 29.96 -39.21
N LEU A 3 4.67 28.84 -39.33
CA LEU A 3 4.11 28.13 -38.18
C LEU A 3 5.29 27.51 -37.43
N ALA A 4 5.69 28.12 -36.32
CA ALA A 4 6.51 27.43 -35.32
C ALA A 4 5.58 26.54 -34.50
N LEU A 5 5.72 25.23 -34.68
CA LEU A 5 5.05 24.20 -33.90
C LEU A 5 5.27 24.45 -32.41
N CYS A 6 4.17 24.48 -31.64
CA CYS A 6 4.22 24.17 -30.22
C CYS A 6 4.84 22.78 -30.07
N LEU A 7 6.07 22.71 -29.53
CA LEU A 7 6.59 21.50 -28.92
C LEU A 7 5.82 21.27 -27.62
N ALA A 8 4.61 20.73 -27.74
CA ALA A 8 4.03 19.98 -26.64
C ALA A 8 4.91 18.73 -26.48
N ALA A 9 5.60 18.64 -25.35
CA ALA A 9 6.34 17.43 -24.99
C ALA A 9 5.36 16.23 -25.02
N PRO A 10 5.77 15.07 -25.55
CA PRO A 10 4.89 13.92 -25.65
C PRO A 10 4.49 13.45 -24.25
N ALA A 11 3.18 13.18 -24.07
CA ALA A 11 2.59 12.68 -22.83
C ALA A 11 3.07 11.27 -22.41
N TRP A 12 4.05 10.70 -23.11
CA TRP A 12 4.60 9.36 -22.85
C TRP A 12 5.96 9.38 -22.15
N ALA A 13 6.45 10.55 -21.71
CA ALA A 13 7.58 10.61 -20.78
C ALA A 13 7.19 10.23 -19.33
N GLN A 14 5.90 9.98 -19.05
CA GLN A 14 5.37 9.81 -17.69
C GLN A 14 5.23 8.35 -17.22
N THR A 15 5.48 7.37 -18.08
CA THR A 15 5.30 5.95 -17.75
C THR A 15 6.58 5.23 -17.29
N GLY A 16 7.72 5.94 -17.20
CA GLY A 16 9.02 5.35 -16.85
C GLY A 16 9.57 5.65 -15.45
N ASN A 17 8.87 6.44 -14.61
CA ASN A 17 9.43 6.91 -13.33
C ASN A 17 9.11 6.02 -12.11
N GLY A 18 8.47 4.85 -12.30
CA GLY A 18 8.10 3.97 -11.19
C GLY A 18 6.90 4.49 -10.37
N VAL A 19 5.99 5.24 -11.01
CA VAL A 19 4.69 5.58 -10.41
C VAL A 19 3.92 4.30 -10.10
N GLY A 20 3.39 4.17 -8.88
CA GLY A 20 2.72 2.99 -8.35
C GLY A 20 3.66 1.90 -7.85
N THR A 21 4.97 2.09 -7.90
CA THR A 21 5.97 1.08 -7.50
C THR A 21 6.47 1.26 -6.07
N GLN A 22 7.17 0.25 -5.55
CA GLN A 22 7.82 0.29 -4.24
C GLN A 22 8.82 1.45 -4.08
N PHE A 23 9.46 1.89 -5.17
CA PHE A 23 10.36 3.06 -5.13
C PHE A 23 9.61 4.36 -4.85
N GLU A 24 8.42 4.53 -5.44
CA GLU A 24 7.56 5.68 -5.12
C GLU A 24 7.10 5.62 -3.67
N LEU A 25 6.71 4.43 -3.17
CA LEU A 25 6.27 4.26 -1.78
C LEU A 25 7.39 4.56 -0.78
N ALA A 26 8.62 4.08 -1.03
CA ALA A 26 9.78 4.34 -0.18
C ALA A 26 10.15 5.84 -0.17
N PHE A 27 10.13 6.49 -1.34
CA PHE A 27 10.34 7.93 -1.42
C PHE A 27 9.25 8.69 -0.66
N TRP A 28 7.98 8.33 -0.88
CA TRP A 28 6.84 8.92 -0.18
C TRP A 28 6.97 8.78 1.34
N GLN A 29 7.40 7.62 1.84
CA GLN A 29 7.67 7.40 3.26
C GLN A 29 8.80 8.27 3.81
N SER A 30 9.84 8.55 3.01
CA SER A 30 10.94 9.41 3.43
C SER A 30 10.54 10.89 3.54
N VAL A 31 9.53 11.33 2.78
CA VAL A 31 9.07 12.73 2.78
C VAL A 31 7.82 12.96 3.64
N THR A 32 7.03 11.91 3.91
CA THR A 32 5.80 12.03 4.70
C THR A 32 6.11 12.23 6.18
N GLY A 33 5.75 13.40 6.72
CA GLY A 33 6.04 13.79 8.10
C GLY A 33 7.11 14.86 8.23
N SER A 34 7.73 15.28 7.11
CA SER A 34 8.55 16.50 7.11
C SER A 34 7.68 17.75 7.16
N ASP A 35 8.13 18.78 7.88
CA ASP A 35 7.53 20.11 7.87
C ASP A 35 8.13 21.03 6.79
N ASP A 36 9.06 20.50 5.97
CA ASP A 36 9.70 21.25 4.89
C ASP A 36 8.90 21.11 3.57
N PRO A 37 8.34 22.20 3.01
CA PRO A 37 7.65 22.15 1.71
C PRO A 37 8.57 21.67 0.57
N THR A 38 9.88 21.89 0.67
CA THR A 38 10.87 21.48 -0.34
C THR A 38 10.90 19.97 -0.56
N MET A 39 10.68 19.18 0.50
CA MET A 39 10.67 17.71 0.45
C MET A 39 9.49 17.19 -0.38
N TYR A 40 8.33 17.83 -0.24
CA TYR A 40 7.14 17.50 -1.03
C TYR A 40 7.23 18.03 -2.47
N GLU A 41 7.91 19.15 -2.69
CA GLU A 41 8.20 19.65 -4.04
C GLU A 41 9.15 18.72 -4.80
N ALA A 42 10.17 18.16 -4.13
CA ALA A 42 11.04 17.15 -4.72
C ALA A 42 10.27 15.89 -5.12
N TYR A 43 9.33 15.42 -4.29
CA TYR A 43 8.42 14.34 -4.65
C TYR A 43 7.59 14.68 -5.89
N LEU A 44 7.07 15.91 -6.00
CA LEU A 44 6.28 16.35 -7.17
C LEU A 44 7.10 16.53 -8.45
N GLN A 45 8.38 16.85 -8.34
CA GLN A 45 9.29 16.91 -9.49
C GLN A 45 9.60 15.50 -10.00
N GLN A 46 9.83 14.55 -9.09
CA GLN A 46 10.15 13.17 -9.44
C GLN A 46 8.92 12.38 -9.91
N TYR A 47 7.76 12.62 -9.30
CA TYR A 47 6.48 11.96 -9.56
C TYR A 47 5.35 12.99 -9.83
N PRO A 48 5.40 13.73 -10.94
CA PRO A 48 4.44 14.82 -11.22
C PRO A 48 3.00 14.34 -11.42
N ALA A 49 2.83 13.10 -11.88
CA ALA A 49 1.57 12.36 -11.95
C ALA A 49 1.55 11.16 -10.98
N GLY A 50 2.35 11.21 -9.91
CA GLY A 50 2.49 10.16 -8.90
C GLY A 50 1.20 9.86 -8.13
N THR A 51 1.15 8.68 -7.52
CA THR A 51 0.04 8.21 -6.67
C THR A 51 -0.28 9.19 -5.53
N PHE A 52 0.74 9.84 -4.96
CA PHE A 52 0.60 10.80 -3.85
C PHE A 52 0.72 12.27 -4.30
N SER A 53 0.73 12.56 -5.60
CA SER A 53 0.94 13.91 -6.15
C SER A 53 -0.13 14.92 -5.71
N ALA A 54 -1.39 14.50 -5.58
CA ALA A 54 -2.45 15.35 -5.03
C ALA A 54 -2.19 15.70 -3.55
N LEU A 55 -1.73 14.74 -2.75
CA LEU A 55 -1.45 14.92 -1.33
C LEU A 55 -0.21 15.80 -1.10
N ALA A 56 0.85 15.58 -1.88
CA ALA A 56 2.04 16.42 -1.84
C ALA A 56 1.72 17.89 -2.18
N LYS A 57 0.90 18.14 -3.21
CA LYS A 57 0.44 19.51 -3.55
C LYS A 57 -0.34 20.15 -2.40
N ALA A 58 -1.24 19.39 -1.77
CA ALA A 58 -2.02 19.87 -0.63
C ALA A 58 -1.15 20.16 0.59
N LYS A 59 -0.14 19.32 0.87
CA LYS A 59 0.82 19.53 1.96
C LYS A 59 1.67 20.79 1.74
N VAL A 60 2.24 20.97 0.54
CA VAL A 60 2.97 22.20 0.18
C VAL A 60 2.10 23.44 0.35
N ALA A 61 0.84 23.40 -0.12
CA ALA A 61 -0.08 24.52 0.01
C ALA A 61 -0.40 24.87 1.49
N ASN A 62 -0.54 23.85 2.34
CA ASN A 62 -0.78 24.05 3.78
C ASN A 62 0.46 24.56 4.50
N LEU A 63 1.65 23.98 4.24
CA LEU A 63 2.90 24.41 4.85
C LEU A 63 3.27 25.85 4.45
N ARG A 64 3.01 26.24 3.19
CA ARG A 64 3.19 27.63 2.74
C ARG A 64 2.18 28.62 3.33
N LYS A 65 0.97 28.17 3.69
CA LYS A 65 -0.01 28.98 4.43
C LYS A 65 0.33 29.13 5.92
N SER A 66 0.97 28.12 6.50
CA SER A 66 1.37 28.09 7.91
C SER A 66 2.78 28.65 8.15
N ALA A 67 3.58 28.85 7.12
CA ALA A 67 4.86 29.52 7.22
C ALA A 67 4.63 31.00 7.58
N PRO A 68 5.24 31.52 8.66
CA PRO A 68 5.35 32.96 8.86
C PRO A 68 5.99 33.56 7.59
N PRO A 69 5.63 34.79 7.18
CA PRO A 69 6.38 35.48 6.16
C PRO A 69 7.81 35.67 6.71
N VAL A 70 8.70 34.74 6.35
CA VAL A 70 10.11 35.02 6.36
C VAL A 70 10.25 36.08 5.30
N LEU A 71 10.21 37.34 5.74
CA LEU A 71 10.76 38.46 5.01
C LEU A 71 12.02 37.93 4.34
N ALA A 72 12.01 37.93 3.01
CA ALA A 72 13.17 37.58 2.22
C ALA A 72 14.36 38.32 2.82
N ALA A 73 15.18 37.59 3.58
CA ALA A 73 16.51 38.05 3.89
C ALA A 73 17.17 38.12 2.51
N PRO A 74 17.58 39.31 2.05
CA PRO A 74 18.18 39.44 0.75
C PRO A 74 19.37 38.48 0.71
N ALA A 75 19.43 37.68 -0.35
CA ALA A 75 20.57 36.85 -0.68
C ALA A 75 21.82 37.74 -0.61
N ALA A 76 22.52 37.66 0.52
CA ALA A 76 23.84 38.21 0.65
C ALA A 76 24.73 37.37 -0.26
N THR A 77 25.00 37.96 -1.41
CA THR A 77 26.09 37.61 -2.31
C THR A 77 27.37 37.55 -1.49
N ALA A 78 27.76 36.36 -1.05
CA ALA A 78 29.13 36.12 -0.61
C ALA A 78 29.98 35.87 -1.86
N PRO A 79 30.92 36.76 -2.20
CA PRO A 79 31.82 36.52 -3.31
C PRO A 79 32.84 35.44 -2.91
N ALA A 80 33.15 34.58 -3.87
CA ALA A 80 34.28 33.67 -3.79
C ALA A 80 35.61 34.45 -3.78
N ALA A 81 36.38 34.32 -2.70
CA ALA A 81 37.84 34.42 -2.58
C ALA A 81 38.14 34.40 -1.06
N SER A 82 39.12 33.70 -0.48
CA SER A 82 40.45 33.37 -0.96
C SER A 82 41.00 32.20 -0.13
N ALA A 83 41.82 31.36 -0.76
CA ALA A 83 42.66 30.38 -0.10
C ALA A 83 43.76 31.07 0.73
N ALA A 84 44.00 30.58 1.95
CA ALA A 84 45.28 30.70 2.64
C ALA A 84 45.44 29.60 3.72
N ALA A 85 46.33 28.66 3.41
CA ALA A 85 47.19 27.81 4.23
C ALA A 85 46.99 27.63 5.78
N ILE A 86 46.72 26.36 6.11
CA ILE A 86 47.10 25.43 7.23
C ILE A 86 48.13 25.91 8.30
N PRO A 87 48.04 25.41 9.56
CA PRO A 87 48.85 24.24 9.96
C PRO A 87 48.07 23.16 10.75
N PRO A 88 48.56 21.90 10.80
CA PRO A 88 47.85 20.76 11.38
C PRO A 88 48.08 20.68 12.90
N ALA A 89 47.04 20.35 13.66
CA ALA A 89 47.12 19.99 15.08
C ALA A 89 46.50 18.59 15.29
N PRO A 90 46.99 17.84 16.28
CA PRO A 90 47.40 16.44 16.10
C PRO A 90 46.29 15.42 16.29
N LEU A 91 46.48 14.26 15.65
CA LEU A 91 45.84 12.99 15.97
C LEU A 91 46.01 12.70 17.47
N VAL A 92 44.91 12.80 18.22
CA VAL A 92 44.82 12.19 19.55
C VAL A 92 44.05 10.89 19.37
N GLU A 93 44.80 9.79 19.33
CA GLU A 93 44.28 8.44 19.49
C GLU A 93 43.57 8.34 20.84
N ALA A 94 42.24 8.20 20.83
CA ALA A 94 41.50 7.71 21.98
C ALA A 94 41.24 6.20 21.76
N PRO A 95 41.72 5.30 22.64
CA PRO A 95 41.55 3.88 22.46
C PRO A 95 40.07 3.50 22.61
N VAL A 96 39.49 2.92 21.55
CA VAL A 96 38.22 2.21 21.61
C VAL A 96 38.42 0.97 22.47
N VAL A 97 37.99 1.01 23.72
CA VAL A 97 37.83 -0.18 24.55
C VAL A 97 36.64 -0.97 23.99
N VAL A 98 36.93 -1.97 23.17
CA VAL A 98 35.99 -3.02 22.79
C VAL A 98 35.84 -3.96 23.97
N THR A 99 34.82 -3.73 24.81
CA THR A 99 34.41 -4.74 25.80
C THR A 99 33.60 -5.81 25.09
N ARG A 100 34.24 -6.96 24.88
CA ARG A 100 33.65 -8.20 24.41
C ARG A 100 32.99 -8.93 25.58
N GLY A 101 31.74 -9.38 25.40
CA GLY A 101 31.01 -10.28 26.30
C GLY A 101 29.85 -9.55 26.99
N GLN A 102 28.63 -10.08 27.07
CA GLN A 102 28.26 -11.48 27.23
C GLN A 102 26.89 -11.74 26.56
N SER A 103 26.81 -12.81 25.79
CA SER A 103 25.57 -13.40 25.27
C SER A 103 24.81 -14.09 26.40
N LEU A 104 23.56 -13.70 26.62
CA LEU A 104 22.65 -14.39 27.54
C LEU A 104 22.20 -15.74 26.94
N PRO A 105 22.08 -16.81 27.74
CA PRO A 105 21.71 -18.14 27.26
C PRO A 105 20.22 -18.25 26.94
N VAL A 106 19.91 -18.78 25.76
CA VAL A 106 18.55 -19.18 25.35
C VAL A 106 18.25 -20.55 25.97
N PRO A 107 17.11 -20.76 26.66
CA PRO A 107 16.74 -22.07 27.18
C PRO A 107 16.38 -23.04 26.05
N VAL A 108 16.98 -24.23 26.12
CA VAL A 108 16.80 -25.37 25.22
C VAL A 108 15.39 -25.96 25.41
N MET A 109 14.61 -26.06 24.34
CA MET A 109 13.36 -26.83 24.32
C MET A 109 13.65 -28.34 24.25
N ALA A 110 12.99 -29.09 25.14
CA ALA A 110 12.99 -30.55 25.21
C ALA A 110 12.18 -31.20 24.07
N ALA A 111 12.56 -32.43 23.73
CA ALA A 111 12.06 -33.22 22.62
C ALA A 111 10.95 -34.24 23.01
N ALA A 112 10.05 -34.48 22.03
CA ALA A 112 9.32 -35.73 21.69
C ALA A 112 8.15 -36.21 22.60
N PRO A 113 7.23 -37.12 22.15
CA PRO A 113 7.21 -37.88 20.89
C PRO A 113 5.87 -37.92 20.09
N VAL A 114 5.97 -38.54 18.91
CA VAL A 114 4.93 -38.87 17.92
C VAL A 114 4.26 -40.22 18.25
N VAL A 115 2.93 -40.29 18.25
CA VAL A 115 2.06 -41.46 17.95
C VAL A 115 0.64 -40.87 17.73
N ALA A 116 -0.28 -41.31 16.87
CA ALA A 116 -0.55 -42.56 16.18
C ALA A 116 -1.46 -42.29 14.96
N ALA A 117 -1.73 -43.34 14.19
CA ALA A 117 -2.22 -43.32 12.82
C ALA A 117 -3.68 -43.84 12.68
N VAL A 118 -4.44 -43.28 11.70
CA VAL A 118 -5.53 -43.90 10.86
C VAL A 118 -6.86 -44.30 11.59
N PRO A 119 -8.09 -44.39 10.98
CA PRO A 119 -8.52 -44.36 9.56
C PRO A 119 -9.63 -43.37 9.13
N ALA A 120 -9.77 -43.23 7.81
CA ALA A 120 -10.94 -42.69 7.09
C ALA A 120 -12.08 -43.72 6.97
N PRO A 121 -13.34 -43.29 6.77
CA PRO A 121 -14.36 -44.13 6.16
C PRO A 121 -14.68 -43.72 4.72
N SER A 122 -14.71 -44.75 3.87
CA SER A 122 -15.23 -44.79 2.52
C SER A 122 -16.68 -44.32 2.42
N ALA A 123 -17.02 -43.65 1.32
CA ALA A 123 -18.40 -43.57 0.84
C ALA A 123 -18.48 -43.81 -0.68
N ILE A 124 -18.97 -45.01 -0.99
CA ILE A 124 -20.02 -45.32 -1.97
C ILE A 124 -19.74 -45.06 -3.46
N VAL A 125 -19.44 -46.19 -4.09
CA VAL A 125 -19.67 -46.60 -5.48
C VAL A 125 -21.04 -46.14 -6.03
N SER A 126 -21.03 -45.55 -7.22
CA SER A 126 -22.13 -45.72 -8.18
C SER A 126 -21.57 -46.20 -9.51
N ARG A 127 -21.97 -47.42 -9.86
CA ARG A 127 -21.67 -48.11 -11.12
C ARG A 127 -22.70 -47.68 -12.17
N VAL A 128 -22.24 -47.43 -13.39
CA VAL A 128 -22.97 -47.78 -14.60
C VAL A 128 -22.00 -48.51 -15.53
N ALA A 129 -22.26 -49.80 -15.72
CA ALA A 129 -21.76 -50.61 -16.85
C ALA A 129 -22.52 -50.16 -18.11
N THR A 130 -21.96 -50.16 -19.32
CA THR A 130 -21.66 -51.27 -20.25
C THR A 130 -21.10 -50.53 -21.49
N ASP A 131 -20.15 -50.97 -22.31
CA ASP A 131 -20.10 -52.16 -23.16
C ASP A 131 -18.78 -52.08 -23.97
N ALA A 132 -18.31 -53.22 -24.45
CA ALA A 132 -17.01 -53.38 -25.08
C ALA A 132 -16.96 -52.93 -26.56
N ALA A 133 -15.73 -52.68 -26.99
CA ALA A 133 -15.24 -52.77 -28.38
C ALA A 133 -15.76 -51.74 -29.40
N ARG A 134 -14.87 -50.83 -29.81
CA ARG A 134 -14.27 -50.80 -31.16
C ARG A 134 -13.26 -49.67 -31.23
N MET A 135 -11.99 -49.98 -31.47
CA MET A 135 -11.02 -49.00 -31.98
C MET A 135 -11.32 -48.77 -33.47
N PRO A 136 -11.56 -47.54 -33.93
CA PRO A 136 -11.21 -47.15 -35.28
C PRO A 136 -9.82 -46.52 -35.30
N LYS A 137 -9.14 -46.82 -36.39
CA LYS A 137 -7.84 -46.35 -36.82
C LYS A 137 -7.82 -44.81 -36.94
N GLU A 138 -6.80 -44.23 -36.32
CA GLU A 138 -6.13 -42.95 -36.60
C GLU A 138 -6.71 -42.10 -37.73
N GLU A 139 -7.20 -40.91 -37.36
CA GLU A 139 -7.12 -39.70 -38.17
C GLU A 139 -6.80 -38.57 -37.17
N LEU A 140 -5.62 -37.94 -37.28
CA LEU A 140 -5.24 -36.82 -36.43
C LEU A 140 -6.28 -35.70 -36.60
N PRO A 141 -7.00 -35.25 -35.55
CA PRO A 141 -7.71 -34.00 -35.66
C PRO A 141 -6.66 -32.89 -35.71
N ALA A 142 -6.78 -32.00 -36.69
CA ALA A 142 -6.08 -30.73 -36.69
C ALA A 142 -6.22 -30.13 -35.30
N MET A 143 -5.10 -29.81 -34.66
CA MET A 143 -5.11 -29.11 -33.38
C MET A 143 -5.86 -27.81 -33.61
N ASP A 144 -7.09 -27.75 -33.09
CA ASP A 144 -7.90 -26.55 -33.15
C ASP A 144 -7.18 -25.55 -32.24
N ASP A 145 -6.52 -24.56 -32.85
CA ASP A 145 -5.80 -23.51 -32.12
C ASP A 145 -6.72 -22.88 -31.07
N THR A 146 -8.04 -22.88 -31.29
CA THR A 146 -9.06 -22.45 -30.33
C THR A 146 -9.13 -23.32 -29.08
N ALA A 147 -9.01 -24.65 -29.20
CA ALA A 147 -8.99 -25.55 -28.06
C ALA A 147 -7.66 -25.45 -27.29
N LEU A 148 -6.55 -25.23 -28.00
CA LEU A 148 -5.26 -24.95 -27.38
C LEU A 148 -5.27 -23.59 -26.68
N LEU A 149 -5.89 -22.56 -27.28
CA LEU A 149 -6.07 -21.23 -26.71
C LEU A 149 -7.01 -21.25 -25.52
N GLU A 150 -8.06 -22.08 -25.53
CA GLU A 150 -8.98 -22.22 -24.42
C GLU A 150 -8.37 -23.04 -23.27
N GLU A 151 -7.53 -24.03 -23.59
CA GLU A 151 -6.74 -24.76 -22.59
C GLU A 151 -5.60 -23.89 -22.02
N LEU A 152 -4.98 -23.05 -22.84
CA LEU A 152 -4.04 -22.01 -22.42
C LEU A 152 -4.73 -20.91 -21.62
N ALA A 153 -6.00 -20.58 -21.91
CA ALA A 153 -6.79 -19.62 -21.14
C ALA A 153 -7.19 -20.19 -19.78
N LYS A 154 -7.55 -21.48 -19.71
CA LYS A 154 -7.77 -22.23 -18.45
C LYS A 154 -6.50 -22.39 -17.64
N SER A 155 -5.36 -22.61 -18.31
CA SER A 155 -4.02 -22.59 -17.69
C SER A 155 -3.62 -21.19 -17.21
N GLN A 156 -4.21 -20.14 -17.80
CA GLN A 156 -4.07 -18.74 -17.44
C GLN A 156 -5.14 -18.25 -16.44
N GLU A 157 -5.97 -19.14 -15.88
CA GLU A 157 -6.64 -18.86 -14.60
C GLU A 157 -5.58 -18.94 -13.48
N VAL A 158 -4.62 -18.02 -13.57
CA VAL A 158 -3.39 -17.93 -12.80
C VAL A 158 -3.74 -17.50 -11.39
N GLY A 159 -3.78 -18.47 -10.50
CA GLY A 159 -3.94 -18.21 -9.08
C GLY A 159 -4.22 -19.49 -8.34
N GLY A 160 -5.34 -20.16 -8.66
CA GLY A 160 -5.82 -21.33 -7.92
C GLY A 160 -4.85 -22.50 -7.94
N ALA A 161 -4.43 -22.96 -9.12
CA ALA A 161 -3.50 -24.08 -9.26
C ALA A 161 -2.11 -23.79 -8.65
N THR A 162 -1.60 -22.56 -8.84
CA THR A 162 -0.34 -22.11 -8.24
C THR A 162 -0.41 -21.96 -6.72
N LEU A 163 -1.55 -21.51 -6.18
CA LEU A 163 -1.81 -21.46 -4.74
C LEU A 163 -1.86 -22.88 -4.14
N GLN A 164 -2.54 -23.81 -4.80
CA GLN A 164 -2.61 -25.22 -4.36
C GLN A 164 -1.24 -25.89 -4.34
N VAL A 165 -0.42 -25.67 -5.39
CA VAL A 165 0.92 -26.24 -5.52
C VAL A 165 1.90 -25.61 -4.51
N ALA A 166 1.84 -24.30 -4.31
CA ALA A 166 2.71 -23.65 -3.32
C ALA A 166 2.34 -24.06 -1.87
N ALA A 167 1.04 -24.20 -1.58
CA ALA A 167 0.55 -24.71 -0.30
C ALA A 167 1.00 -26.16 -0.03
N THR A 168 1.06 -27.02 -1.05
CA THR A 168 1.58 -28.39 -0.91
C THR A 168 3.09 -28.46 -0.73
N GLN A 169 3.83 -27.40 -1.09
CA GLN A 169 5.26 -27.26 -0.85
C GLN A 169 5.61 -26.52 0.46
N GLY A 170 4.61 -26.28 1.32
CA GLY A 170 4.81 -25.61 2.61
C GLY A 170 4.92 -24.08 2.54
N PHE A 171 4.72 -23.49 1.36
CA PHE A 171 4.58 -22.03 1.21
C PHE A 171 3.13 -21.61 1.44
N ALA A 172 2.91 -20.65 2.33
CA ALA A 172 1.59 -20.08 2.61
C ALA A 172 1.60 -18.56 2.42
N LEU A 173 0.61 -18.06 1.68
CA LEU A 173 0.42 -16.62 1.56
C LEU A 173 -0.05 -16.02 2.90
N PRO A 174 0.38 -14.80 3.24
CA PRO A 174 -0.21 -14.05 4.33
C PRO A 174 -1.72 -13.91 4.16
N ALA A 175 -2.48 -14.15 5.23
CA ALA A 175 -3.94 -13.95 5.18
C ALA A 175 -4.29 -12.47 4.96
N ARG A 176 -5.31 -12.21 4.12
CA ARG A 176 -5.85 -10.87 3.92
C ARG A 176 -6.48 -10.34 5.20
N PRO A 177 -6.27 -9.06 5.55
CA PRO A 177 -6.98 -8.42 6.65
C PRO A 177 -8.47 -8.25 6.32
N VAL A 178 -9.32 -8.38 7.34
CA VAL A 178 -10.75 -8.07 7.23
C VAL A 178 -10.94 -6.55 7.30
N MET A 179 -11.67 -5.98 6.34
CA MET A 179 -12.04 -4.57 6.36
C MET A 179 -13.37 -4.40 7.07
N ASN A 180 -13.42 -3.43 7.99
CA ASN A 180 -14.66 -3.06 8.66
C ASN A 180 -15.46 -2.09 7.78
N ASP A 181 -16.79 -2.10 7.91
CA ASP A 181 -17.63 -1.14 7.19
C ASP A 181 -17.38 0.30 7.68
N VAL A 182 -17.21 1.24 6.75
CA VAL A 182 -17.04 2.67 7.03
C VAL A 182 -18.32 3.37 6.58
N PRO A 183 -19.31 3.56 7.47
CA PRO A 183 -20.61 4.10 7.09
C PRO A 183 -20.50 5.58 6.68
N ASP A 184 -21.29 6.01 5.70
CA ASP A 184 -21.41 7.42 5.36
C ASP A 184 -22.21 8.18 6.43
N LEU A 185 -21.68 9.30 6.91
CA LEU A 185 -22.39 10.13 7.90
C LEU A 185 -23.42 11.02 7.19
N THR A 186 -24.67 10.94 7.63
CA THR A 186 -25.71 11.86 7.17
C THR A 186 -25.58 13.20 7.90
N LEU A 187 -25.39 14.28 7.13
CA LEU A 187 -25.28 15.63 7.68
C LEU A 187 -26.66 16.27 7.83
N PRO A 188 -26.96 16.92 8.97
CA PRO A 188 -28.17 17.72 9.09
C PRO A 188 -28.07 18.98 8.22
N THR A 189 -29.21 19.58 7.89
CA THR A 189 -29.27 20.84 7.12
C THR A 189 -28.80 22.05 7.93
N ALA A 190 -28.90 21.98 9.27
CA ALA A 190 -28.35 22.95 10.20
C ALA A 190 -28.09 22.29 11.57
N PHE A 191 -27.14 22.84 12.34
CA PHE A 191 -26.97 22.54 13.76
C PHE A 191 -27.65 23.61 14.62
N CYS A 192 -28.30 23.22 15.72
CA CYS A 192 -28.96 24.13 16.65
C CYS A 192 -27.96 25.01 17.42
N SER A 193 -26.74 24.52 17.65
CA SER A 193 -25.67 25.24 18.33
C SER A 193 -24.29 24.73 17.94
N ALA A 194 -23.24 25.45 18.33
CA ALA A 194 -21.86 25.01 18.11
C ALA A 194 -21.53 23.76 18.94
N GLU A 195 -22.09 23.66 20.15
CA GLU A 195 -21.96 22.49 21.03
C GLU A 195 -22.56 21.26 20.37
N GLN A 196 -23.74 21.36 19.75
CA GLN A 196 -24.34 20.23 19.04
C GLN A 196 -23.49 19.76 17.85
N ARG A 197 -22.88 20.68 17.09
CA ARG A 197 -21.94 20.32 16.02
C ARG A 197 -20.70 19.61 16.58
N ASN A 198 -20.17 20.09 17.69
CA ASN A 198 -19.04 19.47 18.38
C ASN A 198 -19.41 18.05 18.85
N ASP A 199 -20.59 17.88 19.46
CA ASP A 199 -21.08 16.57 19.89
C ASP A 199 -21.25 15.61 18.71
N PHE A 200 -21.76 16.09 17.57
CA PHE A 200 -21.82 15.29 16.33
C PHE A 200 -20.41 14.86 15.89
N HIS A 201 -19.44 15.76 15.93
CA HIS A 201 -18.06 15.44 15.59
C HIS A 201 -17.48 14.37 16.53
N GLU A 202 -17.60 14.56 17.85
CA GLU A 202 -17.04 13.66 18.85
C GLU A 202 -17.72 12.28 18.84
N THR A 203 -19.04 12.22 18.71
CA THR A 203 -19.82 10.99 18.91
C THR A 203 -20.17 10.25 17.61
N ARG A 204 -20.13 10.92 16.46
CA ARG A 204 -20.47 10.32 15.15
C ARG A 204 -19.28 10.29 14.21
N TYR A 205 -18.58 11.41 14.05
CA TYR A 205 -17.49 11.50 13.07
C TYR A 205 -16.24 10.74 13.50
N LYS A 206 -15.70 11.02 14.70
CA LYS A 206 -14.45 10.40 15.16
C LYS A 206 -14.47 8.87 15.12
N PRO A 207 -15.51 8.18 15.62
CA PRO A 207 -15.53 6.71 15.60
C PRO A 207 -15.47 6.13 14.18
N VAL A 208 -16.16 6.77 13.21
CA VAL A 208 -16.12 6.33 11.80
C VAL A 208 -14.76 6.60 11.16
N MET A 209 -14.13 7.74 11.50
CA MET A 209 -12.79 8.06 11.04
C MET A 209 -11.74 7.06 11.56
N GLU A 210 -11.88 6.61 12.82
CA GLU A 210 -11.01 5.58 13.41
C GLU A 210 -11.11 4.25 12.65
N ILE A 211 -12.32 3.83 12.26
CA ILE A 211 -12.52 2.62 11.43
C ILE A 211 -11.80 2.78 10.08
N ALA A 212 -11.96 3.94 9.43
CA ALA A 212 -11.32 4.20 8.14
C ALA A 212 -9.78 4.18 8.25
N GLN A 213 -9.22 4.75 9.32
CA GLN A 213 -7.79 4.71 9.61
C GLN A 213 -7.30 3.28 9.87
N ALA A 214 -8.05 2.51 10.66
CA ALA A 214 -7.71 1.12 10.96
C ALA A 214 -7.70 0.24 9.69
N ASN A 215 -8.68 0.42 8.80
CA ASN A 215 -8.72 -0.28 7.51
C ASN A 215 -7.51 0.05 6.64
N ASN A 216 -7.17 1.33 6.51
CA ASN A 216 -6.00 1.76 5.74
C ASN A 216 -4.70 1.20 6.35
N ALA A 217 -4.52 1.33 7.66
CA ALA A 217 -3.36 0.77 8.36
C ALA A 217 -3.23 -0.75 8.16
N ALA A 218 -4.35 -1.49 8.22
CA ALA A 218 -4.37 -2.92 7.97
C ALA A 218 -3.98 -3.27 6.53
N ALA A 219 -4.46 -2.50 5.54
CA ALA A 219 -4.10 -2.70 4.15
C ALA A 219 -2.60 -2.44 3.89
N VAL A 220 -2.06 -1.35 4.44
CA VAL A 220 -0.62 -1.04 4.36
C VAL A 220 0.22 -2.14 5.03
N ALA A 221 -0.17 -2.59 6.23
CA ALA A 221 0.52 -3.65 6.94
C ALA A 221 0.52 -4.98 6.18
N HIS A 222 -0.57 -5.29 5.46
CA HIS A 222 -0.64 -6.48 4.61
C HIS A 222 0.30 -6.38 3.41
N MET A 223 0.33 -5.25 2.71
CA MET A 223 1.27 -5.02 1.61
C MET A 223 2.73 -5.10 2.07
N GLN A 224 3.05 -4.57 3.26
CA GLN A 224 4.37 -4.72 3.87
C GLN A 224 4.71 -6.18 4.17
N ARG A 225 3.74 -6.96 4.66
CA ARG A 225 3.94 -8.38 4.93
C ARG A 225 4.19 -9.16 3.65
N LEU A 226 3.47 -8.86 2.56
CA LEU A 226 3.73 -9.46 1.24
C LEU A 226 5.15 -9.12 0.76
N GLN A 227 5.59 -7.86 0.91
CA GLN A 227 6.95 -7.44 0.56
C GLN A 227 8.01 -8.19 1.38
N GLN A 228 7.83 -8.31 2.70
CA GLN A 228 8.75 -9.05 3.57
C GLN A 228 8.90 -10.51 3.16
N VAL A 229 7.78 -11.17 2.80
CA VAL A 229 7.82 -12.56 2.32
C VAL A 229 8.52 -12.62 0.96
N TYR A 230 8.26 -11.69 0.04
CA TYR A 230 8.95 -11.61 -1.25
C TYR A 230 10.47 -11.46 -1.07
N ASP A 231 10.90 -10.55 -0.22
CA ASP A 231 12.32 -10.28 0.05
C ASP A 231 13.03 -11.50 0.66
N SER A 232 12.34 -12.25 1.52
CA SER A 232 12.87 -13.49 2.10
C SER A 232 13.14 -14.59 1.07
N LEU A 233 12.53 -14.50 -0.11
CA LEU A 233 12.58 -15.52 -1.16
C LEU A 233 13.51 -15.14 -2.32
N GLN A 234 14.17 -13.98 -2.29
CA GLN A 234 15.01 -13.52 -3.40
C GLN A 234 16.17 -14.46 -3.76
N LEU A 235 16.62 -15.30 -2.83
CA LEU A 235 17.68 -16.28 -3.04
C LEU A 235 17.16 -17.70 -3.30
N ALA A 236 15.84 -17.89 -3.34
CA ALA A 236 15.22 -19.18 -3.63
C ALA A 236 15.48 -19.57 -5.09
N ARG A 237 15.76 -20.85 -5.33
CA ARG A 237 15.92 -21.38 -6.70
C ARG A 237 14.59 -21.50 -7.47
N ASP A 238 13.48 -21.66 -6.75
CA ASP A 238 12.15 -21.76 -7.32
C ASP A 238 11.49 -20.38 -7.39
N PRO A 239 11.13 -19.87 -8.59
CA PRO A 239 10.45 -18.58 -8.74
C PRO A 239 8.96 -18.64 -8.38
N THR A 240 8.37 -19.83 -8.22
CA THR A 240 6.92 -20.01 -8.05
C THR A 240 6.36 -19.21 -6.86
N PRO A 241 6.96 -19.26 -5.65
CA PRO A 241 6.47 -18.48 -4.51
C PRO A 241 6.50 -16.97 -4.75
N MET A 242 7.54 -16.45 -5.43
CA MET A 242 7.66 -15.03 -5.74
C MET A 242 6.57 -14.58 -6.72
N ASN A 243 6.28 -15.39 -7.74
CA ASN A 243 5.20 -15.10 -8.70
C ASN A 243 3.83 -15.09 -8.02
N VAL A 244 3.58 -16.02 -7.09
CA VAL A 244 2.33 -16.07 -6.31
C VAL A 244 2.17 -14.84 -5.43
N ILE A 245 3.23 -14.36 -4.77
CA ILE A 245 3.21 -13.15 -3.95
C ILE A 245 2.98 -11.91 -4.82
N ALA A 246 3.63 -11.82 -5.97
CA ALA A 246 3.45 -10.70 -6.90
C ALA A 246 2.01 -10.61 -7.40
N HIS A 247 1.41 -11.76 -7.76
CA HIS A 247 0.00 -11.84 -8.14
C HIS A 247 -0.91 -11.38 -6.98
N GLU A 248 -0.70 -11.91 -5.77
CA GLU A 248 -1.50 -11.53 -4.60
C GLU A 248 -1.37 -10.04 -4.26
N ALA A 249 -0.16 -9.47 -4.31
CA ALA A 249 0.05 -8.04 -4.07
C ALA A 249 -0.67 -7.17 -5.09
N SER A 250 -0.65 -7.56 -6.37
CA SER A 250 -1.39 -6.85 -7.43
C SER A 250 -2.91 -6.95 -7.24
N ALA A 251 -3.42 -8.12 -6.83
CA ALA A 251 -4.84 -8.34 -6.57
C ALA A 251 -5.31 -7.54 -5.34
N PHE A 252 -4.47 -7.42 -4.31
CA PHE A 252 -4.80 -6.67 -3.10
C PHE A 252 -4.67 -5.15 -3.26
N GLN A 253 -3.94 -4.67 -4.28
CA GLN A 253 -3.73 -3.24 -4.52
C GLN A 253 -5.04 -2.45 -4.63
N GLN A 254 -6.08 -3.02 -5.26
CA GLN A 254 -7.39 -2.37 -5.35
C GLN A 254 -8.05 -2.18 -3.98
N VAL A 255 -7.94 -3.18 -3.10
CA VAL A 255 -8.48 -3.11 -1.73
C VAL A 255 -7.76 -2.04 -0.91
N ALA A 256 -6.43 -1.97 -1.01
CA ALA A 256 -5.64 -0.94 -0.36
C ALA A 256 -5.99 0.47 -0.86
N ALA A 257 -6.18 0.64 -2.17
CA ALA A 257 -6.61 1.90 -2.77
C ALA A 257 -8.01 2.32 -2.28
N GLN A 258 -8.96 1.38 -2.19
CA GLN A 258 -10.30 1.65 -1.66
C GLN A 258 -10.26 2.09 -0.20
N ALA A 259 -9.49 1.41 0.66
CA ALA A 259 -9.33 1.78 2.06
C ALA A 259 -8.76 3.20 2.21
N TYR A 260 -7.73 3.53 1.43
CA TYR A 260 -7.16 4.88 1.39
C TYR A 260 -8.18 5.93 0.94
N ASN A 261 -8.90 5.67 -0.15
CA ASN A 261 -9.89 6.60 -0.70
C ASN A 261 -11.05 6.84 0.29
N ARG A 262 -11.49 5.82 1.04
CA ARG A 262 -12.52 6.00 2.07
C ARG A 262 -12.03 6.84 3.24
N GLN A 263 -10.79 6.66 3.71
CA GLN A 263 -10.20 7.55 4.72
C GLN A 263 -10.11 9.00 4.21
N LEU A 264 -9.69 9.21 2.95
CA LEU A 264 -9.62 10.55 2.36
C LEU A 264 -11.00 11.20 2.26
N ALA A 265 -12.04 10.43 1.89
CA ALA A 265 -13.41 10.91 1.86
C ALA A 265 -13.89 11.37 3.25
N MET A 266 -13.54 10.65 4.32
CA MET A 266 -13.85 11.07 5.69
C MET A 266 -13.12 12.37 6.08
N VAL A 267 -11.88 12.58 5.63
CA VAL A 267 -11.18 13.86 5.86
C VAL A 267 -11.91 15.01 5.15
N GLN A 268 -12.40 14.80 3.93
CA GLN A 268 -13.19 15.80 3.20
C GLN A 268 -14.55 16.05 3.87
N GLN A 269 -15.18 15.01 4.42
CA GLN A 269 -16.46 15.12 5.12
C GLN A 269 -16.37 15.98 6.38
N PHE A 270 -15.22 16.04 7.07
CA PHE A 270 -15.01 16.99 8.16
C PHE A 270 -15.25 18.44 7.74
N GLN A 271 -14.77 18.82 6.54
CA GLN A 271 -15.02 20.16 6.02
C GLN A 271 -16.50 20.40 5.77
N ALA A 272 -17.22 19.39 5.27
CA ALA A 272 -18.66 19.47 5.07
C ALA A 272 -19.42 19.62 6.41
N ILE A 273 -19.02 18.89 7.46
CA ILE A 273 -19.58 19.06 8.82
C ILE A 273 -19.38 20.50 9.31
N MET A 274 -18.20 21.06 9.12
CA MET A 274 -17.89 22.42 9.57
C MET A 274 -18.61 23.51 8.74
N ALA A 275 -18.97 23.20 7.50
CA ALA A 275 -19.72 24.09 6.61
C ALA A 275 -21.24 24.09 6.88
N VAL A 276 -21.78 23.11 7.62
CA VAL A 276 -23.20 23.11 8.00
C VAL A 276 -23.48 24.34 8.87
N PRO A 277 -24.51 25.15 8.54
CA PRO A 277 -24.83 26.35 9.28
C PRO A 277 -25.28 26.03 10.71
N VAL A 278 -24.90 26.90 11.65
CA VAL A 278 -25.44 26.88 13.01
C VAL A 278 -26.58 27.87 13.09
N THR A 279 -27.81 27.36 13.20
CA THR A 279 -29.03 28.17 13.28
C THR A 279 -29.77 27.79 14.57
N PRO A 280 -29.98 28.74 15.51
CA PRO A 280 -30.71 28.46 16.74
C PRO A 280 -32.07 27.82 16.45
N CYS A 281 -32.28 26.61 16.95
CA CYS A 281 -33.54 25.90 16.79
C CYS A 281 -34.60 26.51 17.70
N GLN A 282 -35.82 26.73 17.19
CA GLN A 282 -36.97 27.01 18.05
C GLN A 282 -37.37 25.72 18.74
N ILE A 283 -36.80 25.48 19.92
CA ILE A 283 -37.30 24.42 20.80
C ILE A 283 -38.64 24.93 21.32
N ALA A 284 -39.74 24.45 20.76
CA ALA A 284 -41.06 24.70 21.34
C ALA A 284 -41.02 24.17 22.77
N ALA A 285 -41.05 25.07 23.76
CA ALA A 285 -41.15 24.69 25.15
C ALA A 285 -42.46 23.89 25.29
N ALA A 286 -42.34 22.60 25.59
CA ALA A 286 -43.49 21.80 26.01
C ALA A 286 -44.04 22.46 27.28
N GLN A 287 -45.22 23.04 27.17
CA GLN A 287 -46.00 23.57 28.29
C GLN A 287 -46.68 22.42 29.04
#